data_AF-A0A373FUK8-F1
#
_entry.id   AF-A0A373FUK8-F1
#
_cell.length_a   1.000
_cell.length_b   1.000
_cell.length_c   1.000
_cell.angle_alpha   90.00
_cell.angle_beta   90.00
_cell.angle_gamma   90.00
#
_symmetry.space_group_name_H-M   'P 1'
#
loop_
_entity.id
_entity.type
_entity.pdbx_description
1 polymer ?
#
loop_
_entity_poly.entity_id
_entity_poly.type
_entity_poly.pdbx_seq_one_letter_code
_entity_poly.pdbx_strand_id
1 'polypeptide(L)'
;MTNNAKRVSSLAVAATAVAAVVLMAGCASTISKEVNDQGQAREVIFPDPTKDAKQPEGSHPNSENLGKLRTGLTKTQVYELIGTPHYSEGFGAREWDYLLHSPSSNVVCQLKLIYDTQMLVGSIHTKPEGCVKLK
;
A
#
# COMPACT_ATOMS: atom_id res chain seq x y z
N MET A 1 -56.00 -13.41 -54.55
CA MET A 1 -56.37 -13.61 -53.14
C MET A 1 -55.13 -14.03 -52.37
N THR A 2 -55.00 -13.53 -51.15
CA THR A 2 -53.82 -13.39 -50.28
C THR A 2 -53.22 -14.68 -49.68
N ASN A 3 -51.92 -14.58 -49.32
CA ASN A 3 -51.19 -15.10 -48.13
C ASN A 3 -49.92 -15.91 -48.52
N ASN A 4 -48.68 -15.49 -48.23
CA ASN A 4 -47.99 -15.07 -46.99
C ASN A 4 -47.68 -16.23 -46.03
N ALA A 5 -46.42 -16.70 -46.00
CA ALA A 5 -45.75 -17.26 -44.82
C ALA A 5 -44.23 -17.42 -45.04
N LYS A 6 -43.44 -16.73 -44.20
CA LYS A 6 -41.97 -16.81 -44.07
C LYS A 6 -41.55 -18.04 -43.23
N ARG A 7 -40.32 -18.55 -43.42
CA ARG A 7 -39.39 -19.13 -42.42
C ARG A 7 -38.13 -19.65 -43.15
N VAL A 8 -37.04 -18.89 -43.24
CA VAL A 8 -35.89 -18.77 -42.30
C VAL A 8 -35.32 -20.12 -41.88
N SER A 9 -34.08 -20.43 -42.29
CA SER A 9 -32.92 -20.57 -41.39
C SER A 9 -31.72 -21.17 -42.15
N SER A 10 -30.72 -20.36 -42.46
CA SER A 10 -29.38 -20.84 -42.82
C SER A 10 -28.43 -20.36 -41.74
N LEU A 11 -27.76 -21.32 -41.09
CA LEU A 11 -26.83 -21.10 -39.99
C LEU A 11 -25.69 -20.19 -40.42
N ALA A 12 -25.59 -19.02 -39.81
CA ALA A 12 -24.38 -18.18 -39.86
C ALA A 12 -23.55 -18.45 -38.60
N VAL A 13 -22.41 -19.11 -38.80
CA VAL A 13 -21.33 -19.24 -37.83
C VAL A 13 -20.76 -17.85 -37.56
N ALA A 14 -20.75 -17.41 -36.30
CA ALA A 14 -20.03 -16.21 -35.88
C ALA A 14 -19.11 -16.57 -34.70
N ALA A 15 -17.81 -16.42 -34.94
CA ALA A 15 -16.72 -16.88 -34.10
C ALA A 15 -16.67 -16.17 -32.75
N THR A 16 -16.69 -16.94 -31.66
CA THR A 16 -16.37 -16.46 -30.31
C THR A 16 -14.85 -16.34 -30.14
N ALA A 17 -14.31 -15.14 -30.35
CA ALA A 17 -12.96 -14.78 -29.91
C ALA A 17 -12.99 -14.48 -28.41
N VAL A 18 -12.60 -15.44 -27.56
CA VAL A 18 -12.40 -15.20 -26.13
C VAL A 18 -11.00 -14.62 -25.94
N ALA A 19 -10.90 -13.29 -25.91
CA ALA A 19 -9.67 -12.61 -25.51
C ALA A 19 -9.48 -12.77 -23.99
N ALA A 20 -8.65 -13.74 -23.58
CA ALA A 20 -8.24 -13.89 -22.19
C ALA A 20 -7.26 -12.76 -21.84
N VAL A 21 -7.79 -11.63 -21.34
CA VAL A 21 -6.98 -10.58 -20.74
C VAL A 21 -6.52 -11.07 -19.37
N VAL A 22 -5.33 -11.69 -19.33
CA VAL A 22 -4.65 -11.98 -18.06
C VAL A 22 -4.09 -10.65 -17.55
N LEU A 23 -4.85 -9.98 -16.68
CA LEU A 23 -4.34 -8.87 -15.88
C LEU A 23 -3.30 -9.46 -14.93
N MET A 24 -2.01 -9.27 -15.23
CA MET A 24 -0.97 -9.47 -14.23
C MET A 24 -1.20 -8.43 -13.13
N ALA A 25 -1.91 -8.83 -12.07
CA ALA A 25 -1.84 -8.12 -10.81
C ALA A 25 -0.39 -8.23 -10.33
N GLY A 26 0.40 -7.17 -10.54
CA GLY A 26 1.76 -7.11 -10.03
C GLY A 26 1.70 -7.36 -8.52
N CYS A 27 2.35 -8.42 -8.06
CA CYS A 27 2.43 -8.76 -6.65
C CYS A 27 3.29 -7.71 -5.94
N ALA A 28 2.72 -6.54 -5.65
CA ALA A 28 3.23 -5.69 -4.58
C ALA A 28 3.04 -6.49 -3.29
N SER A 29 4.11 -7.17 -2.83
CA SER A 29 4.06 -7.96 -1.61
C SER A 29 3.79 -7.03 -0.43
N THR A 30 2.58 -7.11 0.09
CA THR A 30 2.13 -6.47 1.32
C THR A 30 2.16 -7.53 2.42
N ILE A 31 2.59 -7.15 3.62
CA ILE A 31 2.51 -8.05 4.79
C ILE A 31 1.21 -7.84 5.54
N SER A 32 0.60 -6.65 5.42
CA SER A 32 -0.74 -6.35 5.92
C SER A 32 -1.79 -7.05 5.05
N LYS A 33 -2.92 -7.43 5.63
CA LYS A 33 -3.94 -8.21 4.90
C LYS A 33 -4.98 -7.31 4.25
N GLU A 34 -5.40 -7.72 3.05
CA GLU A 34 -6.45 -7.05 2.25
C GLU A 34 -6.16 -5.56 2.04
N VAL A 35 -4.93 -5.23 1.62
CA VAL A 35 -4.57 -3.85 1.23
C VAL A 35 -5.27 -3.48 -0.08
N ASN A 36 -6.17 -2.50 -0.03
CA ASN A 36 -6.93 -2.02 -1.19
C ASN A 36 -6.13 -1.01 -2.03
N ASP A 37 -6.72 -0.57 -3.16
CA ASP A 37 -6.07 0.36 -4.09
C ASP A 37 -5.81 1.75 -3.50
N GLN A 38 -6.55 2.14 -2.47
CA GLN A 38 -6.38 3.41 -1.75
C GLN A 38 -5.33 3.33 -0.63
N GLY A 39 -4.64 2.20 -0.49
CA GLY A 39 -3.61 2.02 0.54
C GLY A 39 -4.19 1.86 1.95
N GLN A 40 -5.38 1.28 2.07
CA GLN A 40 -5.98 0.91 3.35
C GLN A 40 -5.92 -0.62 3.51
N ALA A 41 -5.56 -1.09 4.70
CA ALA A 41 -5.56 -2.51 5.05
C ALA A 41 -6.74 -2.84 5.95
N ARG A 42 -7.31 -4.04 5.82
CA ARG A 42 -8.26 -4.55 6.81
C ARG A 42 -7.56 -4.97 8.10
N GLU A 43 -6.36 -5.52 7.99
CA GLU A 43 -5.52 -5.90 9.13
C GLU A 43 -4.11 -5.38 8.90
N VAL A 44 -3.66 -4.49 9.79
CA VAL A 44 -2.33 -3.87 9.74
C VAL A 44 -1.35 -4.77 10.46
N ILE A 45 -0.31 -5.25 9.76
CA ILE A 45 0.70 -6.15 10.32
C ILE A 45 2.04 -5.44 10.36
N PHE A 46 2.60 -5.27 11.55
CA PHE A 46 3.94 -4.74 11.74
C PHE A 46 4.98 -5.88 11.75
N PRO A 47 6.09 -5.73 11.03
CA PRO A 47 7.18 -6.71 11.04
C PRO A 47 7.88 -6.75 12.41
N ASP A 48 8.56 -7.86 12.72
CA ASP A 48 9.28 -8.04 13.98
C ASP A 48 10.55 -7.17 13.97
N PRO A 49 10.69 -6.19 14.88
CA PRO A 49 11.85 -5.29 14.90
C PRO A 49 13.18 -5.99 15.19
N THR A 50 13.16 -7.16 15.83
CA THR A 50 14.39 -7.90 16.18
C THR A 50 14.87 -8.84 15.08
N LYS A 51 13.96 -9.24 14.18
CA LYS A 51 14.25 -10.22 13.12
C LYS A 51 14.29 -9.61 11.73
N ASP A 52 13.40 -8.67 11.46
CA ASP A 52 13.13 -8.21 10.09
C ASP A 52 13.78 -6.87 9.78
N ALA A 53 14.10 -6.06 10.81
CA ALA A 53 14.70 -4.74 10.64
C ALA A 53 16.13 -4.83 10.08
N LYS A 54 16.41 -4.02 9.06
CA LYS A 54 17.77 -3.84 8.52
C LYS A 54 18.56 -2.78 9.27
N GLN A 55 17.87 -1.89 9.97
CA GLN A 55 18.41 -0.86 10.84
C GLN A 55 17.69 -0.94 12.19
N PRO A 56 18.01 -1.96 13.03
CA PRO A 56 17.31 -2.22 14.29
C PRO A 56 17.49 -1.09 15.33
N GLU A 57 18.52 -0.27 15.20
CA GLU A 57 18.75 0.91 16.03
C GLU A 57 17.68 1.99 15.87
N GLY A 58 16.95 2.00 14.74
CA GLY A 58 15.95 3.01 14.42
C GLY A 58 16.53 4.41 14.26
N SER A 59 15.66 5.41 14.19
CA SER A 59 16.06 6.81 14.04
C SER A 59 15.39 7.73 15.07
N HIS A 60 15.99 8.89 15.28
CA HIS A 60 15.47 9.97 16.12
C HIS A 60 14.95 11.10 15.22
N PRO A 61 13.70 11.01 14.74
CA PRO A 61 13.20 11.92 13.73
C PRO A 61 12.95 13.32 14.30
N ASN A 62 13.11 14.34 13.46
CA ASN A 62 12.73 15.70 13.81
C ASN A 62 11.20 15.79 14.02
N SER A 63 10.77 16.28 15.18
CA SER A 63 9.35 16.33 15.56
C SER A 63 8.50 17.23 14.63
N GLU A 64 9.09 18.29 14.08
CA GLU A 64 8.41 19.14 13.11
C GLU A 64 8.16 18.40 11.80
N ASN A 65 9.13 17.62 11.32
CA ASN A 65 8.98 16.82 10.10
C ASN A 65 7.98 15.67 10.29
N LEU A 66 7.96 15.00 11.45
CA LEU A 66 6.92 14.03 11.78
C LEU A 66 5.53 14.64 11.73
N GLY A 67 5.38 15.86 12.24
CA GLY A 67 4.13 16.61 12.17
C GLY A 67 3.72 17.03 10.75
N LYS A 68 4.54 16.80 9.73
CA LYS A 68 4.19 17.04 8.32
C LYS A 68 3.75 15.76 7.61
N LEU A 69 3.94 14.58 8.21
CA LEU A 69 3.46 13.31 7.66
C LEU A 69 1.94 13.30 7.62
N ARG A 70 1.40 12.99 6.44
CA ARG A 70 -0.03 12.89 6.17
C ARG A 70 -0.26 12.05 4.91
N THR A 71 -1.50 11.65 4.70
CA THR A 71 -1.92 11.00 3.45
C THR A 71 -1.68 11.90 2.23
N GLY A 72 -1.46 11.30 1.07
CA GLY A 72 -1.22 11.99 -0.20
C GLY A 72 0.24 12.37 -0.46
N LEU A 73 1.16 12.14 0.48
CA LEU A 73 2.58 12.38 0.25
C LEU A 73 3.19 11.31 -0.66
N THR A 74 4.13 11.71 -1.51
CA THR A 74 4.93 10.76 -2.31
C THR A 74 6.02 10.11 -1.46
N LYS A 75 6.53 8.98 -1.93
CA LYS A 75 7.73 8.33 -1.35
C LYS A 75 8.92 9.27 -1.17
N THR A 76 9.20 10.10 -2.17
CA THR A 76 10.30 11.09 -2.10
C THR A 76 10.06 12.13 -1.01
N GLN A 77 8.84 12.64 -0.88
CA GLN A 77 8.50 13.60 0.18
C GLN A 77 8.63 12.96 1.57
N VAL A 78 8.22 11.70 1.72
CA VAL A 78 8.42 10.96 2.98
C VAL A 78 9.91 10.79 3.28
N TYR A 79 10.74 10.44 2.29
CA TYR A 79 12.19 10.38 2.46
C TYR A 79 12.80 11.70 2.93
N GLU A 80 12.37 12.83 2.37
CA GLU A 80 12.84 14.15 2.79
C GLU A 80 12.45 14.49 4.24
N LEU A 81 11.31 13.97 4.71
CA LEU A 81 10.82 14.24 6.07
C LEU A 81 11.48 13.35 7.12
N ILE A 82 11.53 12.04 6.89
CA ILE A 82 11.88 11.03 7.91
C ILE A 82 12.93 10.01 7.46
N GLY A 83 13.52 10.18 6.28
CA GLY A 83 14.51 9.27 5.72
C GLY A 83 13.91 7.97 5.17
N THR A 84 14.79 7.03 4.84
CA THR A 84 14.44 5.70 4.33
C THR A 84 13.83 4.82 5.42
N PRO A 85 12.96 3.85 5.10
CA PRO A 85 12.47 2.90 6.08
C PRO A 85 13.58 1.97 6.59
N HIS A 86 13.30 1.37 7.73
CA HIS A 86 14.26 0.54 8.47
C HIS A 86 14.12 -0.96 8.14
N TYR A 87 13.28 -1.30 7.16
CA TYR A 87 12.95 -2.66 6.74
C TYR A 87 13.18 -2.83 5.24
N SER A 88 13.21 -4.08 4.77
CA SER A 88 13.49 -4.38 3.36
C SER A 88 12.42 -3.80 2.44
N GLU A 89 12.83 -2.92 1.54
CA GLU A 89 11.99 -2.46 0.45
C GLU A 89 12.14 -3.41 -0.74
N GLY A 90 11.13 -4.23 -1.00
CA GLY A 90 11.02 -4.87 -2.31
C GLY A 90 10.81 -3.83 -3.41
N PHE A 91 11.05 -4.21 -4.67
CA PHE A 91 10.74 -3.34 -5.82
C PHE A 91 9.24 -3.05 -5.85
N GLY A 92 8.86 -1.76 -5.83
CA GLY A 92 7.45 -1.36 -5.82
C GLY A 92 6.72 -1.62 -4.49
N ALA A 93 7.44 -1.78 -3.38
CA ALA A 93 6.81 -2.01 -2.07
C ALA A 93 5.75 -0.95 -1.74
N ARG A 94 4.54 -1.40 -1.37
CA ARG A 94 3.43 -0.52 -0.96
C ARG A 94 3.35 -0.31 0.54
N GLU A 95 4.23 -0.94 1.32
CA GLU A 95 4.35 -0.72 2.75
C GLU A 95 5.77 -0.27 3.07
N TRP A 96 5.88 0.82 3.81
CA TRP A 96 7.13 1.26 4.43
C TRP A 96 6.98 1.24 5.94
N ASP A 97 7.94 0.60 6.60
CA ASP A 97 7.96 0.44 8.05
C ASP A 97 9.19 1.15 8.63
N TYR A 98 9.03 1.73 9.81
CA TYR A 98 10.06 2.51 10.49
C TYR A 98 10.13 2.15 11.96
N LEU A 99 11.33 2.25 12.53
CA LEU A 99 11.57 2.26 13.98
C LEU A 99 11.98 3.67 14.38
N LEU A 100 11.13 4.34 15.16
CA LEU A 100 11.31 5.73 15.53
C LEU A 100 11.36 5.87 17.06
N HIS A 101 12.40 6.50 17.58
CA HIS A 101 12.47 6.84 18.99
C HIS A 101 11.54 8.01 19.29
N SER A 102 10.57 7.81 20.19
CA SER A 102 9.62 8.83 20.58
C SER A 102 10.32 9.94 21.37
N PRO A 103 10.31 11.20 20.88
CA PRO A 103 10.96 12.31 21.58
C PRO A 103 10.35 12.61 22.96
N SER A 104 9.09 12.22 23.17
CA SER A 104 8.35 12.54 24.40
C SER A 104 8.37 11.42 25.44
N SER A 105 8.61 10.18 25.04
CA SER A 105 8.40 9.01 25.92
C SER A 105 9.57 8.03 25.98
N ASN A 106 10.66 8.26 25.24
CA ASN A 106 11.84 7.37 25.19
C ASN A 106 11.52 5.91 24.83
N VAL A 107 10.37 5.66 24.19
CA VAL A 107 10.00 4.34 23.66
C VAL A 107 10.28 4.28 22.17
N VAL A 108 10.57 3.09 21.67
CA VAL A 108 10.66 2.85 20.22
C VAL A 108 9.27 2.57 19.66
N CYS A 109 8.84 3.40 18.72
CA CYS A 109 7.60 3.27 17.99
C CYS A 109 7.84 2.57 16.65
N GLN A 110 6.94 1.67 16.27
CA GLN A 110 6.84 1.28 14.86
C GLN A 110 5.87 2.22 14.15
N LEU A 111 6.30 2.77 13.01
CA LEU A 111 5.45 3.57 12.11
C LEU A 111 5.34 2.82 10.79
N LYS A 112 4.11 2.65 10.28
CA LYS A 112 3.84 2.07 8.97
C LYS A 112 3.13 3.08 8.08
N LEU A 113 3.62 3.22 6.87
CA LEU A 113 2.99 3.95 5.78
C LEU A 113 2.54 2.93 4.73
N ILE A 114 1.25 2.90 4.42
CA ILE A 114 0.71 2.08 3.34
C ILE A 114 0.37 3.00 2.18
N TYR A 115 0.93 2.71 1.01
CA TYR A 115 0.81 3.49 -0.21
C TYR A 115 -0.33 2.98 -1.08
N ASP A 116 -1.03 3.90 -1.75
CA ASP A 116 -2.02 3.62 -2.79
C ASP A 116 -1.33 3.10 -4.08
N THR A 117 -2.12 2.80 -5.11
CA THR A 117 -1.58 2.35 -6.41
C THR A 117 -0.83 3.42 -7.19
N GLN A 118 -0.94 4.70 -6.80
CA GLN A 118 -0.20 5.83 -7.34
C GLN A 118 1.06 6.15 -6.52
N MET A 119 1.40 5.32 -5.52
CA MET A 119 2.53 5.50 -4.63
C MET A 119 2.45 6.78 -3.79
N LEU A 120 1.23 7.18 -3.44
CA LEU A 120 0.92 8.20 -2.44
C LEU A 120 0.54 7.54 -1.11
N VAL A 121 0.88 8.16 0.01
CA VAL A 121 0.51 7.64 1.34
C VAL A 121 -1.02 7.55 1.44
N GLY A 122 -1.55 6.34 1.54
CA GLY A 122 -2.98 6.06 1.69
C GLY A 122 -3.42 5.95 3.14
N SER A 123 -2.59 5.33 3.99
CA SER A 123 -2.83 5.27 5.43
C SER A 123 -1.55 5.25 6.26
N ILE A 124 -1.67 5.69 7.51
CA ILE A 124 -0.56 5.83 8.46
C ILE A 124 -0.96 5.13 9.76
N HIS A 125 -0.09 4.24 10.24
CA HIS A 125 -0.35 3.44 11.44
C HIS A 125 0.84 3.49 12.38
N THR A 126 0.56 3.43 13.68
CA THR A 126 1.60 3.44 14.72
C THR A 126 1.39 2.30 15.69
N LYS A 127 2.50 1.73 16.19
CA LYS A 127 2.49 0.72 17.25
C LYS A 127 3.51 1.10 18.33
N PRO A 128 3.09 1.24 19.60
CA PRO A 128 1.69 1.32 20.04
C PRO A 128 0.94 2.48 19.37
N GLU A 129 -0.39 2.44 19.40
CA GLU A 129 -1.22 3.49 18.79
C GLU A 129 -0.92 4.84 19.44
N GLY A 130 -0.73 5.88 18.62
CA GLY A 130 -0.42 7.23 19.09
C GLY A 130 1.01 7.42 19.61
N CYS A 131 1.91 6.45 19.41
CA CYS A 131 3.28 6.50 19.95
C CYS A 131 4.11 7.67 19.40
N VAL A 132 3.91 8.03 18.13
CA VAL A 132 4.42 9.27 17.54
C VAL A 132 3.28 10.26 17.33
N LYS A 133 3.52 11.52 17.67
CA LYS A 133 2.54 12.59 17.50
C LYS A 133 2.56 13.08 16.05
N LEU A 134 1.56 12.66 15.29
CA LEU A 134 1.22 13.23 13.99
C LEU A 134 0.34 14.47 14.22
N LYS A 135 0.41 15.48 13.34
CA LYS A 135 -0.44 16.68 13.46
C LYS A 135 -1.74 16.53 12.69
#